data_AF-A0A395VA13-F1
#
_entry.id   AF-A0A395VA13-F1
#
_cell.length_a   1.000
_cell.length_b   1.000
_cell.length_c   1.000
_cell.angle_alpha   90.00
_cell.angle_beta   90.00
_cell.angle_gamma   90.00
#
_symmetry.space_group_name_H-M   'P 1'
#
loop_
_entity.id
_entity.type
_entity.pdbx_description
1 polymer ?
#
loop_
_entity_poly.entity_id
_entity_poly.type
_entity_poly.pdbx_seq_one_letter_code
_entity_poly.pdbx_strand_id
1 'polypeptide(L)'
;MTGVAWILLLIGVVFMIGSFFVTEKLSPSELNQIAELSEEELKRIIDRGLKNAETRIEDAIDEQVDQSSEKVDRSLEKVTNDKIMAISEYSDTVIESMNKTHNEIMFLYSMLNDKHTELTGMAADLQRLAADVRSLEEKAPLTAPQAAPERAATVSAASAVTLVPVEKADTTGRETAAAPAEQKEEMPETEETKQEGLHAEILKLKKLGMTEVQIAKKLGIGIGEVRLVNGLYRGESDS
;
A
#
# COMPACT_ATOMS: atom_id res chain seq x y z
N MET A 1 68.04 -40.10 -74.95
CA MET A 1 67.76 -39.43 -73.66
C MET A 1 67.95 -37.91 -73.71
N THR A 2 68.85 -37.36 -74.53
CA THR A 2 69.11 -35.90 -74.58
C THR A 2 68.07 -35.07 -75.35
N GLY A 3 67.48 -35.59 -76.44
CA GLY A 3 66.51 -34.82 -77.25
C GLY A 3 65.18 -34.52 -76.54
N VAL A 4 64.68 -35.44 -75.72
CA VAL A 4 63.42 -35.25 -74.96
C VAL A 4 63.57 -34.17 -73.89
N ALA A 5 64.76 -34.07 -73.27
CA ALA A 5 65.06 -33.05 -72.27
C ALA A 5 65.02 -31.63 -72.87
N TRP A 6 65.54 -31.44 -74.08
CA TRP A 6 65.49 -30.15 -74.78
C TRP A 6 64.06 -29.74 -75.17
N ILE A 7 63.20 -30.68 -75.55
CA ILE A 7 61.79 -30.41 -75.89
C ILE A 7 60.99 -30.00 -74.65
N LEU A 8 61.18 -30.69 -73.52
CA LEU A 8 60.54 -30.34 -72.24
C LEU A 8 61.00 -28.97 -71.72
N LEU A 9 62.28 -28.62 -71.89
CA LEU A 9 62.80 -27.32 -71.51
C LEU A 9 62.18 -26.20 -72.36
N LEU A 10 62.02 -26.42 -73.67
CA LEU A 10 61.40 -25.44 -74.57
C LEU A 10 59.92 -25.22 -74.23
N ILE A 11 59.18 -26.31 -73.95
CA ILE A 11 57.79 -26.23 -73.47
C ILE A 11 57.69 -25.48 -72.14
N GLY A 12 58.63 -25.73 -71.21
CA GLY A 12 58.69 -25.02 -69.94
C GLY A 12 58.92 -23.51 -70.11
N VAL A 13 59.81 -23.10 -71.01
CA VAL A 13 60.05 -21.69 -71.31
C VAL A 13 58.82 -21.04 -71.94
N VAL A 14 58.14 -21.73 -72.86
CA VAL A 14 56.88 -21.25 -73.47
C VAL A 14 55.78 -21.12 -72.40
N PHE A 15 55.66 -22.06 -71.47
CA PHE A 15 54.70 -21.98 -70.35
C PHE A 15 55.02 -20.84 -69.39
N MET A 16 56.30 -20.55 -69.15
CA MET A 16 56.75 -19.48 -68.26
C MET A 16 56.44 -18.10 -68.87
N ILE A 17 56.71 -17.92 -70.17
CA ILE A 17 56.36 -16.69 -70.91
C ILE A 17 54.83 -16.56 -71.05
N GLY A 18 54.14 -17.66 -71.33
CA GLY A 18 52.68 -17.71 -71.42
C GLY A 18 51.99 -17.37 -70.09
N SER A 19 52.55 -17.82 -68.96
CA SER A 19 52.05 -17.47 -67.62
C SER A 19 52.21 -15.98 -67.34
N PHE A 20 53.29 -15.36 -67.80
CA PHE A 20 53.48 -13.91 -67.66
C PHE A 20 52.41 -13.13 -68.45
N PHE A 21 52.11 -13.56 -69.68
CA PHE A 21 51.07 -12.93 -70.48
C PHE A 21 49.66 -13.15 -69.90
N VAL A 22 49.40 -14.31 -69.29
CA VAL A 22 48.15 -14.60 -68.57
C VAL A 22 48.02 -13.75 -67.31
N THR A 23 49.08 -13.62 -66.51
CA THR A 23 49.10 -12.75 -65.32
C THR A 23 49.00 -11.26 -65.68
N GLU A 24 49.51 -10.84 -66.83
CA GLU A 24 49.43 -9.46 -67.31
C GLU A 24 48.08 -9.14 -68.01
N LYS A 25 47.39 -10.16 -68.55
CA LYS A 25 46.05 -10.03 -69.18
C LYS A 25 44.85 -10.38 -68.29
N LEU A 26 45.05 -11.05 -67.15
CA LEU A 26 44.04 -11.16 -66.09
C LEU A 26 44.02 -9.82 -65.34
N SER A 27 43.24 -8.90 -65.89
CA SER A 27 43.08 -7.56 -65.36
C SER A 27 42.53 -7.64 -63.92
N PRO A 28 43.09 -6.88 -62.96
CA PRO A 28 42.52 -6.73 -61.62
C PRO A 28 41.06 -6.24 -61.63
N SER A 29 40.57 -5.73 -62.77
CA SER A 29 39.16 -5.41 -63.02
C SER A 29 38.23 -6.63 -62.93
N GLU A 30 38.65 -7.81 -63.40
CA GLU A 30 37.80 -9.00 -63.36
C GLU A 30 37.73 -9.58 -61.93
N LEU A 31 38.83 -9.48 -61.17
CA LEU A 31 38.82 -9.80 -59.73
C LEU A 31 37.90 -8.86 -58.94
N ASN A 32 37.90 -7.56 -59.25
CA ASN A 32 37.01 -6.60 -58.57
C ASN A 32 35.55 -6.82 -58.93
N GLN A 33 35.25 -7.19 -60.18
CA GLN A 33 33.88 -7.49 -60.62
C GLN A 33 33.35 -8.80 -60.03
N ILE A 34 34.23 -9.79 -59.82
CA ILE A 34 33.92 -11.02 -59.07
C ILE A 34 33.70 -10.72 -57.58
N ALA A 35 34.46 -9.78 -57.01
CA ALA A 35 34.27 -9.32 -55.63
C ALA A 35 32.95 -8.54 -55.45
N GLU A 36 32.58 -7.66 -56.38
CA GLU A 36 31.29 -6.94 -56.37
C GLU A 36 30.10 -7.89 -56.53
N LEU A 37 30.15 -8.82 -57.49
CA LEU A 37 29.10 -9.84 -57.66
C LEU A 37 28.98 -10.72 -56.40
N SER A 38 30.10 -11.04 -55.74
CA SER A 38 30.13 -11.76 -54.47
C SER A 38 29.52 -10.97 -53.32
N GLU A 39 29.63 -9.63 -53.31
CA GLU A 39 29.10 -8.78 -52.23
C GLU A 39 27.58 -8.67 -52.30
N GLU A 40 27.01 -8.54 -53.51
CA GLU A 40 25.55 -8.49 -53.70
C GLU A 40 24.88 -9.85 -53.41
N GLU A 41 25.49 -10.96 -53.81
CA GLU A 41 24.99 -12.29 -53.46
C GLU A 41 25.09 -12.56 -51.96
N LEU A 42 26.20 -12.17 -51.33
CA LEU A 42 26.38 -12.29 -49.88
C LEU A 42 25.33 -11.44 -49.13
N LYS A 43 25.10 -10.20 -49.56
CA LYS A 43 24.07 -9.33 -48.99
C LYS A 43 22.68 -9.94 -49.13
N ARG A 44 22.37 -10.55 -50.28
CA ARG A 44 21.08 -11.21 -50.51
C ARG A 44 20.89 -12.46 -49.63
N ILE A 45 21.96 -13.20 -49.35
CA ILE A 45 21.94 -14.33 -48.40
C ILE A 45 21.76 -13.83 -46.97
N ILE A 46 22.45 -12.76 -46.59
CA ILE A 46 22.33 -12.13 -45.27
C ILE A 46 20.91 -11.59 -45.07
N ASP A 47 20.36 -10.82 -46.01
CA ASP A 47 19.00 -10.26 -45.92
C ASP A 47 17.95 -11.37 -45.81
N ARG A 48 18.12 -12.47 -46.55
CA ARG A 48 17.24 -13.64 -46.46
C ARG A 48 17.38 -14.36 -45.12
N GLY A 49 18.60 -14.48 -44.59
CA GLY A 49 18.86 -15.03 -43.27
C GLY A 49 18.26 -14.17 -42.15
N LEU A 50 18.42 -12.86 -42.26
CA LEU A 50 17.90 -11.88 -41.32
C LEU A 50 16.36 -11.92 -41.29
N LYS A 51 15.73 -11.95 -42.47
CA LYS A 51 14.27 -12.05 -42.59
C LYS A 51 13.72 -13.36 -42.01
N ASN A 52 14.42 -14.48 -42.22
CA ASN A 52 14.03 -15.75 -41.60
C ASN A 52 14.22 -15.74 -40.08
N ALA A 53 15.24 -15.05 -39.58
CA ALA A 53 15.45 -14.88 -38.14
C ALA A 53 14.38 -13.97 -37.54
N GLU A 54 14.03 -12.88 -38.23
CA GLU A 54 12.95 -11.96 -37.87
C GLU A 54 11.63 -12.71 -37.69
N THR A 55 11.20 -13.50 -38.68
CA THR A 55 9.95 -14.30 -38.58
C THR A 55 10.00 -15.28 -37.40
N ARG A 56 11.13 -15.97 -37.18
CA ARG A 56 11.26 -16.89 -36.03
C ARG A 56 11.22 -16.19 -34.68
N ILE A 57 11.76 -14.96 -34.63
CA ILE A 57 11.72 -14.14 -33.43
C ILE A 57 10.30 -13.66 -33.18
N GLU A 58 9.59 -13.23 -34.22
CA GLU A 58 8.19 -12.81 -34.13
C GLU A 58 7.28 -13.95 -33.66
N ASP A 59 7.39 -15.14 -34.27
CA ASP A 59 6.66 -16.34 -33.84
C ASP A 59 6.96 -16.70 -32.36
N ALA A 60 8.22 -16.58 -31.94
CA ALA A 60 8.61 -16.88 -30.55
C ALA A 60 8.11 -15.82 -29.56
N ILE A 61 8.04 -14.55 -29.99
CA ILE A 61 7.47 -13.46 -29.18
C ILE A 61 5.97 -13.67 -29.03
N ASP A 62 5.25 -13.97 -30.11
CA ASP A 62 3.80 -14.18 -30.07
C ASP A 62 3.43 -15.33 -29.13
N GLU A 63 4.11 -16.47 -29.25
CA GLU A 63 3.92 -17.60 -28.33
C GLU A 63 4.24 -17.23 -26.87
N GLN A 64 5.31 -16.46 -26.64
CA GLN A 64 5.68 -16.02 -25.29
C GLN A 64 4.68 -15.02 -24.71
N VAL A 65 4.10 -14.17 -25.56
CA VAL A 65 3.04 -13.22 -25.19
C VAL A 65 1.80 -13.98 -24.79
N ASP A 66 1.35 -14.95 -25.59
CA ASP A 66 0.17 -15.77 -25.30
C ASP A 66 0.34 -16.54 -23.98
N GLN A 67 1.48 -17.21 -23.79
CA GLN A 67 1.79 -17.90 -22.53
C GLN A 67 1.85 -16.93 -21.34
N SER A 68 2.39 -15.74 -21.53
CA SER A 68 2.44 -14.73 -20.47
C SER A 68 1.04 -14.21 -20.14
N SER A 69 0.18 -14.03 -21.15
CA SER A 69 -1.20 -13.59 -20.97
C SER A 69 -2.00 -14.62 -20.20
N GLU A 70 -1.92 -15.90 -20.56
CA GLU A 70 -2.60 -16.98 -19.84
C GLU A 70 -2.12 -17.08 -18.38
N LYS A 71 -0.82 -16.92 -18.15
CA LYS A 71 -0.25 -16.90 -16.79
C LYS A 71 -0.75 -15.70 -15.99
N VAL A 72 -0.82 -14.52 -16.62
CA VAL A 72 -1.35 -13.30 -16.00
C VAL A 72 -2.82 -13.49 -15.65
N ASP A 73 -3.64 -13.98 -16.58
CA ASP A 73 -5.06 -14.22 -16.37
C ASP A 73 -5.30 -15.19 -15.20
N ARG A 74 -4.59 -16.32 -15.19
CA ARG A 74 -4.68 -17.27 -14.07
C ARG A 74 -4.23 -16.68 -12.74
N SER A 75 -3.18 -15.84 -12.75
CA SER A 75 -2.72 -15.16 -11.54
C SER A 75 -3.73 -14.11 -11.06
N LEU A 76 -4.36 -13.39 -11.99
CA LEU A 76 -5.39 -12.39 -11.72
C LEU A 76 -6.66 -13.06 -11.19
N GLU A 77 -7.08 -14.20 -11.74
CA GLU A 77 -8.20 -14.97 -11.20
C GLU A 77 -7.96 -15.35 -9.74
N LYS A 78 -6.76 -15.86 -9.43
CA LYS A 78 -6.40 -16.23 -8.06
C LYS A 78 -6.43 -15.02 -7.12
N VAL A 79 -5.74 -13.94 -7.49
CA VAL A 79 -5.69 -12.72 -6.67
C VAL A 79 -7.08 -12.08 -6.52
N THR A 80 -7.88 -12.11 -7.57
CA THR A 80 -9.25 -11.59 -7.54
C THR A 80 -10.10 -12.41 -6.59
N ASN A 81 -10.03 -13.75 -6.65
CA ASN A 81 -10.73 -14.62 -5.72
C ASN A 81 -10.32 -14.36 -4.26
N ASP A 82 -9.02 -14.27 -3.99
CA ASP A 82 -8.49 -13.99 -2.65
C ASP A 82 -8.95 -12.60 -2.16
N LYS A 83 -8.97 -11.58 -3.03
CA LYS A 83 -9.48 -10.25 -2.70
C LYS A 83 -10.98 -10.23 -2.46
N ILE A 84 -11.77 -10.97 -3.24
CA ILE A 84 -13.21 -11.09 -3.01
C ILE A 84 -13.47 -11.69 -1.63
N MET A 85 -12.73 -12.74 -1.26
CA MET A 85 -12.81 -13.34 0.08
C MET A 85 -12.48 -12.33 1.18
N ALA A 86 -11.34 -11.63 1.08
CA ALA A 86 -10.95 -10.62 2.06
C ALA A 86 -11.95 -9.45 2.15
N ILE A 87 -12.51 -9.01 1.02
CA ILE A 87 -13.55 -7.97 0.99
C ILE A 87 -14.83 -8.48 1.66
N SER A 88 -15.22 -9.74 1.42
CA SER A 88 -16.38 -10.35 2.08
C SER A 88 -16.19 -10.41 3.60
N GLU A 89 -15.04 -10.87 4.09
CA GLU A 89 -14.74 -10.91 5.53
C GLU A 89 -14.72 -9.51 6.17
N TYR A 90 -14.14 -8.53 5.48
CA TYR A 90 -14.18 -7.13 5.93
C TYR A 90 -15.62 -6.58 5.93
N SER A 91 -16.40 -6.87 4.89
CA SER A 91 -17.80 -6.47 4.79
C SER A 91 -18.62 -7.05 5.93
N ASP A 92 -18.44 -8.34 6.26
CA ASP A 92 -19.14 -8.98 7.37
C ASP A 92 -18.78 -8.32 8.71
N THR A 93 -17.50 -7.99 8.91
CA THR A 93 -17.04 -7.24 10.10
C THR A 93 -17.68 -5.86 10.20
N VAL A 94 -17.74 -5.12 9.08
CA VAL A 94 -18.37 -3.80 9.03
C VAL A 94 -19.87 -3.91 9.30
N ILE A 95 -20.57 -4.85 8.67
CA ILE A 95 -22.01 -5.07 8.87
C ILE A 95 -22.29 -5.41 10.34
N GLU A 96 -21.48 -6.28 10.95
CA GLU A 96 -21.62 -6.62 12.37
C GLU A 96 -21.41 -5.39 13.25
N SER A 97 -20.38 -4.57 12.96
CA SER A 97 -20.15 -3.32 13.68
C SER A 97 -21.30 -2.31 13.51
N MET A 98 -21.92 -2.26 12.33
CA MET A 98 -23.09 -1.42 12.06
C MET A 98 -24.31 -1.92 12.83
N ASN A 99 -24.52 -3.23 12.90
CA ASN A 99 -25.62 -3.83 13.66
C ASN A 99 -25.43 -3.56 15.16
N LYS A 100 -24.21 -3.76 15.69
CA LYS A 100 -23.88 -3.39 17.07
C LYS A 100 -24.16 -1.91 17.35
N THR A 101 -23.68 -1.02 16.48
CA THR A 101 -23.90 0.42 16.61
C THR A 101 -25.40 0.77 16.55
N HIS A 102 -26.15 0.13 15.64
CA HIS A 102 -27.60 0.31 15.53
C HIS A 102 -28.33 -0.10 16.81
N ASN A 103 -27.98 -1.25 17.39
CA ASN A 103 -28.54 -1.72 18.66
C ASN A 103 -28.20 -0.78 19.81
N GLU A 104 -26.97 -0.26 19.86
CA GLU A 104 -26.56 0.71 20.88
C GLU A 104 -27.33 2.03 20.74
N ILE A 105 -27.54 2.53 19.51
CA ILE A 105 -28.36 3.72 19.26
C ILE A 105 -29.80 3.48 19.72
N MET A 106 -30.39 2.32 19.38
CA MET A 106 -31.75 1.98 19.81
C MET A 106 -31.86 1.88 21.33
N PHE A 107 -30.85 1.31 21.99
CA PHE A 107 -30.77 1.24 23.44
C PHE A 107 -30.66 2.63 24.10
N LEU A 108 -29.82 3.51 23.55
CA LEU A 108 -29.70 4.89 24.02
C LEU A 108 -31.02 5.65 23.83
N TYR A 109 -31.72 5.41 22.72
CA TYR A 109 -33.04 5.98 22.48
C TYR A 109 -34.09 5.48 23.48
N SER A 110 -34.12 4.17 23.77
CA SER A 110 -35.03 3.62 24.78
C SER A 110 -34.71 4.17 26.18
N MET A 111 -33.43 4.23 26.57
CA MET A 111 -33.03 4.78 27.86
C MET A 111 -33.36 6.27 27.99
N LEU A 112 -33.16 7.05 26.92
CA LEU A 112 -33.52 8.47 26.90
C LEU A 112 -35.03 8.65 27.05
N ASN A 113 -35.82 7.83 26.34
CA ASN A 113 -37.28 7.85 26.44
C ASN A 113 -37.77 7.41 27.83
N ASP A 114 -37.14 6.41 28.43
CA ASP A 114 -37.43 5.97 29.80
C ASP A 114 -37.09 7.07 30.81
N LYS A 115 -35.93 7.72 30.67
CA LYS A 115 -35.56 8.87 31.51
C LYS A 115 -36.49 10.05 31.34
N HIS A 116 -36.94 10.32 30.11
CA HIS A 116 -37.92 11.36 29.85
C HIS A 116 -39.25 11.04 30.55
N THR A 117 -39.70 9.79 30.48
CA THR A 117 -40.89 9.31 31.19
C THR A 117 -40.73 9.43 32.71
N GLU A 118 -39.61 8.98 33.26
CA GLU A 118 -39.30 9.05 34.71
C GLU A 118 -39.24 10.51 35.20
N LEU A 119 -38.52 11.39 34.49
CA LEU A 119 -38.46 12.82 34.81
C LEU A 119 -39.83 13.48 34.76
N THR A 120 -40.66 13.13 33.78
CA THR A 120 -42.03 13.64 33.66
C THR A 120 -42.89 13.16 34.83
N GLY A 121 -42.75 11.89 35.24
CA GLY A 121 -43.42 11.33 36.41
C GLY A 121 -42.98 12.02 37.71
N MET A 122 -41.67 12.16 37.93
CA MET A 122 -41.12 12.86 39.10
C MET A 122 -41.58 14.32 39.15
N ALA A 123 -41.63 15.02 38.01
CA ALA A 123 -42.14 16.39 37.96
C ALA A 123 -43.62 16.47 38.36
N ALA A 124 -44.45 15.52 37.91
CA ALA A 124 -45.84 15.42 38.30
C ALA A 124 -46.00 15.13 39.81
N ASP A 125 -45.20 14.22 40.36
CA ASP A 125 -45.18 13.92 41.79
C ASP A 125 -44.75 15.12 42.63
N LEU A 126 -43.73 15.87 42.18
CA LEU A 126 -43.27 17.10 42.84
C LEU A 126 -44.36 18.17 42.87
N GLN A 127 -45.10 18.31 41.76
CA GLN A 127 -46.20 19.26 41.65
C GLN A 127 -47.37 18.86 42.56
N ARG A 128 -47.65 17.57 42.68
CA ARG A 128 -48.66 17.03 43.60
C ARG A 128 -48.27 17.24 45.06
N LEU A 129 -47.01 16.94 45.42
CA LEU A 129 -46.49 17.17 46.76
C LEU A 129 -46.51 18.66 47.12
N ALA A 130 -46.13 19.55 46.20
CA ALA A 130 -46.19 20.99 46.42
C ALA A 130 -47.63 21.49 46.62
N ALA A 131 -48.60 20.90 45.93
CA ALA A 131 -50.02 21.19 46.14
C ALA A 131 -50.52 20.68 47.50
N ASP A 132 -50.13 19.45 47.89
CA ASP A 132 -50.48 18.87 49.18
C ASP A 132 -49.90 19.69 50.35
N VAL A 133 -48.63 20.11 50.27
CA VAL A 133 -47.99 20.99 51.27
C VAL A 133 -48.73 22.32 51.41
N ARG A 134 -49.06 22.98 50.29
CA ARG A 134 -49.86 24.22 50.31
C ARG A 134 -51.22 24.01 50.96
N SER A 135 -51.89 22.90 50.66
CA SER A 135 -53.20 22.58 51.24
C SER A 135 -53.13 22.25 52.73
N LEU A 136 -52.00 21.69 53.20
CA LEU A 136 -51.73 21.47 54.62
C LEU A 136 -51.45 22.79 55.34
N GLU A 137 -50.69 23.69 54.72
CA GLU A 137 -50.44 25.04 55.23
C GLU A 137 -51.73 25.86 55.32
N GLU A 138 -52.63 25.73 54.34
CA GLU A 138 -53.95 26.39 54.34
C GLU A 138 -54.92 25.81 55.39
N LYS A 139 -54.76 24.53 55.78
CA LYS A 139 -55.56 23.86 56.81
C LYS A 139 -54.97 23.96 58.22
N ALA A 140 -53.79 24.55 58.40
CA ALA A 140 -53.23 24.83 59.71
C ALA A 140 -53.88 26.10 60.30
N PRO A 141 -54.48 26.05 61.51
CA PRO A 141 -55.11 27.24 62.08
C PRO A 141 -54.07 28.30 62.42
N LEU A 142 -54.34 29.53 62.01
CA LEU A 142 -53.66 30.75 62.44
C LEU A 142 -53.51 30.77 63.96
N THR A 143 -52.29 30.62 64.46
CA THR A 143 -51.91 31.13 65.77
C THR A 143 -50.47 31.63 65.70
N ALA A 144 -50.32 32.93 65.45
CA ALA A 144 -49.11 33.66 65.83
C ALA A 144 -49.27 34.14 67.29
N PRO A 145 -48.18 34.33 68.03
CA PRO A 145 -47.59 35.66 68.02
C PRO A 145 -46.07 35.69 67.87
N GLN A 146 -45.64 36.90 67.50
CA GLN A 146 -44.33 37.34 67.06
C GLN A 146 -43.24 37.27 68.15
N ALA A 147 -42.00 36.98 67.75
CA ALA A 147 -40.80 37.56 68.36
C ALA A 147 -39.62 37.51 67.37
N ALA A 148 -39.25 38.67 66.83
CA ALA A 148 -37.90 39.02 66.39
C ALA A 148 -37.36 40.07 67.39
N PRO A 149 -36.06 40.43 67.46
CA PRO A 149 -34.97 40.13 66.51
C PRO A 149 -33.62 39.72 67.17
N GLU A 150 -32.74 39.01 66.45
CA GLU A 150 -31.28 39.26 66.41
C GLU A 150 -30.53 38.13 65.69
N ARG A 151 -30.17 38.36 64.42
CA ARG A 151 -28.80 38.65 64.00
C ARG A 151 -28.73 38.61 62.49
N ALA A 152 -28.51 39.79 61.93
CA ALA A 152 -28.08 39.99 60.58
C ALA A 152 -26.72 39.32 60.36
N ALA A 153 -26.63 38.43 59.39
CA ALA A 153 -25.44 38.23 58.59
C ALA A 153 -25.83 37.57 57.26
N THR A 154 -25.62 38.34 56.19
CA THR A 154 -25.34 37.90 54.81
C THR A 154 -26.47 37.24 54.02
N VAL A 155 -27.36 38.07 53.49
CA VAL A 155 -27.99 37.82 52.18
C VAL A 155 -27.20 38.62 51.16
N SER A 156 -26.40 37.97 50.32
CA SER A 156 -26.14 38.44 48.95
C SER A 156 -25.41 37.36 48.14
N ALA A 157 -25.88 37.17 46.91
CA ALA A 157 -25.25 36.47 45.79
C ALA A 157 -25.33 34.93 45.75
N ALA A 158 -26.41 34.42 45.16
CA ALA A 158 -26.39 33.18 44.39
C ALA A 158 -27.36 33.28 43.19
N SER A 159 -27.15 34.28 42.34
CA SER A 159 -27.56 34.24 40.93
C SER A 159 -26.29 34.11 40.10
N ALA A 160 -26.01 32.90 39.62
CA ALA A 160 -25.24 32.61 38.41
C ALA A 160 -25.12 31.09 38.27
N VAL A 161 -26.09 30.46 37.60
CA VAL A 161 -25.82 29.20 36.89
C VAL A 161 -24.94 29.57 35.71
N THR A 162 -23.63 29.46 35.90
CA THR A 162 -22.66 29.44 34.81
C THR A 162 -22.22 27.99 34.63
N LEU A 163 -22.56 27.47 33.46
CA LEU A 163 -22.09 26.22 32.89
C LEU A 163 -20.55 26.13 33.01
N VAL A 164 -20.04 25.04 33.59
CA VAL A 164 -18.66 24.60 33.37
C VAL A 164 -18.69 23.14 32.91
N PRO A 165 -18.07 22.80 31.75
CA PRO A 165 -18.07 21.48 31.15
C PRO A 165 -17.36 20.42 32.01
N VAL A 166 -17.90 19.21 32.07
CA VAL A 166 -17.18 18.03 32.58
C VAL A 166 -16.27 17.51 31.48
N GLU A 167 -15.00 17.87 31.62
CA GLU A 167 -13.86 17.28 30.92
C GLU A 167 -13.56 15.88 31.46
N LYS A 168 -13.10 15.00 30.55
CA LYS A 168 -12.71 13.62 30.77
C LYS A 168 -11.74 13.44 31.93
N ALA A 169 -11.95 12.40 32.74
CA ALA A 169 -10.91 11.82 33.58
C ALA A 169 -10.58 10.40 33.09
N ASP A 170 -9.41 10.32 32.49
CA ASP A 170 -8.62 9.15 32.13
C ASP A 170 -8.14 8.45 33.43
N THR A 171 -8.29 7.13 33.52
CA THR A 171 -7.66 6.33 34.59
C THR A 171 -6.65 5.39 33.97
N THR A 172 -5.43 5.88 33.81
CA THR A 172 -4.23 5.05 33.69
C THR A 172 -3.67 4.79 35.09
N GLY A 173 -3.72 3.52 35.53
CA GLY A 173 -3.14 3.03 36.78
C GLY A 173 -2.37 1.74 36.52
N ARG A 174 -1.04 1.87 36.50
CA ARG A 174 -0.02 0.85 36.25
C ARG A 174 0.26 0.04 37.53
N GLU A 175 0.27 -1.29 37.43
CA GLU A 175 1.07 -2.15 38.32
C GLU A 175 1.80 -3.23 37.51
N THR A 176 3.02 -3.50 37.96
CA THR A 176 4.08 -4.29 37.32
C THR A 176 4.42 -5.44 38.26
N ALA A 177 4.52 -6.68 37.73
CA ALA A 177 5.27 -7.87 38.21
C ALA A 177 4.47 -9.13 37.82
N ALA A 178 5.02 -10.27 37.39
CA ALA A 178 6.37 -10.73 37.08
C ALA A 178 6.22 -12.01 36.22
N ALA A 179 7.27 -12.37 35.48
CA ALA A 179 7.36 -13.59 34.67
C ALA A 179 7.19 -14.89 35.50
N PRO A 180 6.86 -16.01 34.85
CA PRO A 180 7.93 -16.99 34.60
C PRO A 180 8.06 -17.44 33.13
N ALA A 181 9.25 -17.91 32.82
CA ALA A 181 9.77 -18.25 31.51
C ALA A 181 9.42 -19.67 31.01
N GLU A 182 9.67 -19.83 29.71
CA GLU A 182 9.93 -21.06 28.93
C GLU A 182 8.73 -21.88 28.44
N GLN A 183 8.38 -21.69 27.16
CA GLN A 183 8.54 -22.75 26.16
C GLN A 183 8.66 -22.15 24.75
N LYS A 184 9.65 -22.68 24.03
CA LYS A 184 10.12 -22.25 22.72
C LYS A 184 9.40 -23.11 21.69
N GLU A 185 8.41 -22.57 21.01
CA GLU A 185 7.86 -23.13 19.78
C GLU A 185 7.88 -22.04 18.70
N GLU A 186 8.65 -22.31 17.64
CA GLU A 186 8.71 -21.49 16.43
C GLU A 186 7.34 -21.53 15.74
N MET A 187 6.70 -20.36 15.65
CA MET A 187 5.53 -20.12 14.81
C MET A 187 5.89 -19.10 13.71
N PRO A 188 5.27 -19.19 12.52
CA PRO A 188 5.74 -18.53 11.31
C PRO A 188 5.52 -17.02 11.39
N GLU A 189 6.56 -16.25 11.02
CA GLU A 189 6.48 -14.80 10.90
C GLU A 189 5.36 -14.41 9.93
N THR A 190 4.30 -13.80 10.45
CA THR A 190 3.18 -13.28 9.65
C THR A 190 3.64 -11.99 8.96
N GLU A 191 3.24 -11.78 7.69
CA GLU A 191 3.73 -10.68 6.84
C GLU A 191 3.50 -9.28 7.43
N GLU A 192 2.55 -9.12 8.34
CA GLU A 192 2.26 -7.86 9.06
C GLU A 192 3.43 -7.41 9.95
N THR A 193 4.12 -8.35 10.62
CA THR A 193 5.27 -8.00 11.48
C THR A 193 6.47 -7.51 10.68
N LYS A 194 6.61 -7.96 9.41
CA LYS A 194 7.65 -7.47 8.50
C LYS A 194 7.36 -6.05 8.02
N GLN A 195 6.11 -5.71 7.73
CA GLN A 195 5.72 -4.37 7.27
C GLN A 195 5.90 -3.31 8.37
N GLU A 196 5.57 -3.62 9.62
CA GLU A 196 5.82 -2.72 10.75
C GLU A 196 7.32 -2.46 10.96
N GLY A 197 8.15 -3.49 10.83
CA GLY A 197 9.61 -3.36 10.89
C GLY A 197 10.18 -2.49 9.76
N LEU A 198 9.68 -2.68 8.54
CA LEU A 198 10.07 -1.90 7.36
C LEU A 198 9.70 -0.42 7.50
N HIS A 199 8.51 -0.10 8.01
CA HIS A 199 8.07 1.28 8.25
C HIS A 199 8.95 1.98 9.29
N ALA A 200 9.28 1.30 10.38
CA ALA A 200 10.18 1.83 11.41
C ALA A 200 11.59 2.12 10.85
N GLU A 201 12.07 1.30 9.91
CA GLU A 201 13.38 1.47 9.29
C GLU A 201 13.41 2.64 8.29
N ILE A 202 12.35 2.85 7.51
CA ILE A 202 12.16 4.02 6.63
C ILE A 202 12.28 5.31 7.44
N LEU A 203 11.60 5.38 8.59
CA LEU A 203 11.62 6.56 9.47
C LEU A 203 13.01 6.82 10.08
N LYS A 204 13.75 5.76 10.45
CA LYS A 204 15.13 5.89 10.96
C LYS A 204 16.07 6.47 9.91
N LEU A 205 16.01 5.95 8.68
CA LEU A 205 16.85 6.43 7.57
C LEU A 205 16.51 7.87 7.15
N LYS A 206 15.24 8.27 7.26
CA LYS A 206 14.83 9.67 7.06
C LYS A 206 15.34 10.59 8.15
N LYS A 207 15.28 10.17 9.43
CA LYS A 207 15.87 10.92 10.56
C LYS A 207 17.39 11.08 10.42
N LEU A 208 18.06 10.14 9.77
CA LEU A 208 19.48 10.21 9.38
C LEU A 208 19.75 11.15 8.17
N GLY A 209 18.73 11.81 7.63
CA GLY A 209 18.86 12.79 6.54
C GLY A 209 18.98 12.20 5.14
N MET A 210 18.72 10.89 4.97
CA MET A 210 18.77 10.27 3.63
C MET A 210 17.60 10.73 2.76
N THR A 211 17.84 10.80 1.44
CA THR A 211 16.81 11.15 0.46
C THR A 211 15.90 9.96 0.18
N GLU A 212 14.66 10.22 -0.21
CA GLU A 212 13.63 9.17 -0.46
C GLU A 212 14.09 8.14 -1.50
N VAL A 213 14.84 8.58 -2.51
CA VAL A 213 15.45 7.72 -3.53
C VAL A 213 16.50 6.78 -2.93
N GLN A 214 17.32 7.26 -2.00
CA GLN A 214 18.35 6.46 -1.35
C GLN A 214 17.73 5.42 -0.41
N ILE A 215 16.66 5.80 0.31
CA ILE A 215 15.91 4.90 1.19
C ILE A 215 15.27 3.77 0.37
N ALA A 216 14.60 4.11 -0.74
CA ALA A 216 14.01 3.14 -1.66
C ALA A 216 15.06 2.15 -2.20
N LYS A 217 16.21 2.66 -2.63
CA LYS A 217 17.31 1.83 -3.15
C LYS A 217 17.95 0.93 -2.08
N LYS A 218 18.03 1.41 -0.83
CA LYS A 218 18.67 0.68 0.27
C LYS A 218 17.76 -0.41 0.85
N LEU A 219 16.46 -0.16 0.90
CA LEU A 219 15.46 -1.08 1.44
C LEU A 219 14.81 -1.95 0.35
N GLY A 220 15.08 -1.70 -0.93
CA GLY A 220 14.50 -2.47 -2.05
C GLY A 220 13.01 -2.24 -2.27
N ILE A 221 12.48 -1.14 -1.73
CA ILE A 221 11.06 -0.78 -1.75
C ILE A 221 10.76 0.31 -2.77
N GLY A 222 9.51 0.43 -3.19
CA GLY A 222 9.08 1.44 -4.15
C GLY A 222 9.20 2.86 -3.58
N ILE A 223 9.60 3.84 -4.41
CA ILE A 223 9.73 5.23 -3.95
C ILE A 223 8.39 5.83 -3.48
N GLY A 224 7.26 5.34 -4.01
CA GLY A 224 5.92 5.71 -3.58
C GLY A 224 5.59 5.24 -2.15
N GLU A 225 6.10 4.07 -1.75
CA GLU A 225 5.90 3.49 -0.42
C GLU A 225 6.66 4.29 0.64
N VAL A 226 7.91 4.66 0.35
CA VAL A 226 8.72 5.56 1.19
C VAL A 226 8.02 6.92 1.40
N ARG A 227 7.38 7.45 0.35
CA ARG A 227 6.69 8.74 0.39
C ARG A 227 5.36 8.66 1.15
N LEU A 228 4.66 7.54 1.05
CA LEU A 228 3.42 7.27 1.79
C LEU A 228 3.69 7.18 3.29
N VAL A 229 4.67 6.38 3.70
CA VAL A 229 5.07 6.24 5.12
C VAL A 229 5.52 7.58 5.70
N ASN A 230 6.34 8.34 4.97
CA ASN A 230 6.74 9.69 5.40
C ASN A 230 5.56 10.67 5.47
N GLY A 231 4.53 10.52 4.61
CA GLY A 231 3.34 11.36 4.63
C GLY A 231 2.44 11.09 5.83
N LEU A 232 2.24 9.81 6.17
CA LEU A 232 1.44 9.37 7.31
C LEU A 232 2.05 9.84 8.64
N TYR A 233 3.35 9.65 8.83
CA TYR A 233 4.04 10.00 10.09
C TYR A 233 4.41 11.49 10.21
N ARG A 234 4.38 12.27 9.12
CA ARG A 234 4.46 13.75 9.21
C ARG A 234 3.19 14.36 9.78
N GLY A 235 2.03 13.73 9.59
CA GLY A 235 0.77 14.20 10.20
C GLY A 235 0.72 14.03 11.71
N GLU A 236 1.44 13.03 12.25
CA GLU A 236 1.49 12.74 13.69
C GLU A 236 2.50 13.59 14.47
N SER A 237 3.43 14.27 13.80
CA SER A 237 4.50 15.06 14.45
C SER A 237 4.20 16.57 14.54
N ASP A 238 3.13 17.03 13.91
CA ASP A 238 2.66 18.44 13.91
C ASP A 238 1.32 18.62 14.68
N SER A 239 0.99 17.76 15.64
CA SER A 239 -0.15 17.93 16.57
C SER A 239 0.27 17.87 18.04
#